data_AF-A0A673BFF2-F1
#
_entry.id   AF-A0A673BFF2-F1
#
_cell.length_a   1.000
_cell.length_b   1.000
_cell.length_c   1.000
_cell.angle_alpha   90.00
_cell.angle_beta   90.00
_cell.angle_gamma   90.00
#
_symmetry.space_group_name_H-M   'P 1'
#
loop_
_entity.id
_entity.type
_entity.pdbx_description
1 polymer ?
#
loop_
_entity_poly.entity_id
_entity_poly.type
_entity_poly.pdbx_seq_one_letter_code
_entity_poly.pdbx_strand_id
1 'polypeptide(L)'
;MERQAVNRAKEAFLSGRTRPLEFRLQQLHALQRMITEKETEICTSLKQDINRSQYDTPLLELIGIENEISLAIEKLTQWAAPRQVDRNILTVSDEVYVQPEPLGVVLIIGAWNYPWAVTLQPLVGAIAAGNAAVVKPSELSEYSSLLLRALLPRYLDKPTPPEPMATPIPTQSGSQNTKTN
;
A
#
# COMPACT_ATOMS: atom_id res chain seq x y z
N MET A 1 -17.06 -6.92 15.50
CA MET A 1 -16.58 -6.72 14.11
C MET A 1 -15.28 -5.92 14.06
N GLU A 2 -15.21 -4.75 14.71
CA GLU A 2 -14.05 -3.84 14.66
C GLU A 2 -12.73 -4.46 15.16
N ARG A 3 -12.76 -5.12 16.33
CA ARG A 3 -11.59 -5.82 16.89
C ARG A 3 -11.02 -6.89 15.94
N GLN A 4 -11.89 -7.56 15.18
CA GLN A 4 -11.49 -8.58 14.22
C GLN A 4 -10.79 -7.96 13.01
N ALA A 5 -11.25 -6.80 12.52
CA ALA A 5 -10.60 -6.10 11.42
C ALA A 5 -9.18 -5.65 11.80
N VAL A 6 -9.03 -5.09 13.01
CA VAL A 6 -7.71 -4.69 13.54
C VAL A 6 -6.79 -5.90 13.72
N ASN A 7 -7.30 -7.01 14.27
CA ASN A 7 -6.47 -8.21 14.45
C ASN A 7 -5.99 -8.78 13.11
N ARG A 8 -6.85 -8.87 12.09
CA ARG A 8 -6.44 -9.31 10.74
C ARG A 8 -5.38 -8.39 10.14
N ALA A 9 -5.53 -7.07 10.28
CA ALA A 9 -4.54 -6.13 9.80
C ALA A 9 -3.19 -6.29 10.52
N LYS A 10 -3.22 -6.53 11.85
CA LYS A 10 -2.01 -6.83 12.63
C LYS A 10 -1.36 -8.12 12.19
N GLU A 11 -2.11 -9.20 12.02
CA GLU A 11 -1.60 -10.49 11.55
C GLU A 11 -0.97 -10.37 10.15
N ALA A 12 -1.64 -9.66 9.23
CA ALA A 12 -1.10 -9.41 7.90
C ALA A 12 0.22 -8.61 7.96
N PHE A 13 0.30 -7.56 8.79
CA PHE A 13 1.53 -6.80 8.94
C PHE A 13 2.67 -7.64 9.57
N LEU A 14 2.38 -8.36 10.66
CA LEU A 14 3.35 -9.19 11.38
C LEU A 14 3.85 -10.37 10.55
N SER A 15 3.08 -10.82 9.54
CA SER A 15 3.55 -11.82 8.57
C SER A 15 4.71 -11.32 7.69
N GLY A 16 4.94 -10.01 7.65
CA GLY A 16 5.96 -9.39 6.81
C GLY A 16 5.55 -9.20 5.35
N ARG A 17 4.35 -9.64 4.95
CA ARG A 17 3.90 -9.62 3.54
C ARG A 17 3.85 -8.23 2.91
N THR A 18 3.69 -7.17 3.71
CA THR A 18 3.63 -5.78 3.23
C THR A 18 5.01 -5.15 3.06
N ARG A 19 6.09 -5.84 3.47
CA ARG A 19 7.47 -5.33 3.39
C ARG A 19 8.01 -5.23 1.96
N PRO A 20 7.89 -6.25 1.08
CA PRO A 20 8.43 -6.20 -0.27
C PRO A 20 7.79 -5.08 -1.10
N LEU A 21 8.59 -4.37 -1.89
CA LEU A 21 8.10 -3.27 -2.73
C LEU A 21 7.14 -3.76 -3.81
N GLU A 22 7.36 -4.97 -4.31
CA GLU A 22 6.54 -5.65 -5.32
C GLU A 22 5.11 -5.82 -4.82
N PHE A 23 4.93 -6.23 -3.57
CA PHE A 23 3.60 -6.36 -2.97
C PHE A 23 2.91 -5.00 -2.89
N ARG A 24 3.63 -3.95 -2.46
CA ARG A 24 3.08 -2.59 -2.37
C ARG A 24 2.64 -2.07 -3.74
N LEU A 25 3.46 -2.27 -4.77
CA LEU A 25 3.11 -1.93 -6.16
C LEU A 25 1.87 -2.68 -6.66
N GLN A 26 1.78 -3.98 -6.36
CA GLN A 26 0.59 -4.78 -6.71
C GLN A 26 -0.68 -4.21 -6.08
N GLN A 27 -0.63 -3.80 -4.80
CA GLN A 27 -1.77 -3.18 -4.12
C GLN A 27 -2.12 -1.81 -4.73
N LEU A 28 -1.13 -0.97 -5.05
CA LEU A 28 -1.35 0.34 -5.69
C LEU A 28 -1.99 0.19 -7.09
N HIS A 29 -1.51 -0.73 -7.91
CA HIS A 29 -2.14 -1.04 -9.20
C HIS A 29 -3.54 -1.62 -9.04
N ALA A 30 -3.77 -2.47 -8.03
CA ALA A 30 -5.11 -2.98 -7.75
C ALA A 30 -6.08 -1.88 -7.32
N LEU A 31 -5.61 -0.89 -6.56
CA LEU A 31 -6.40 0.28 -6.19
C LEU A 31 -6.72 1.17 -7.41
N GLN A 32 -5.75 1.38 -8.31
CA GLN A 32 -5.99 2.09 -9.57
C GLN A 32 -7.05 1.38 -10.42
N ARG A 33 -6.92 0.06 -10.61
CA ARG A 33 -7.93 -0.74 -11.32
C ARG A 33 -9.30 -0.65 -10.68
N MET A 34 -9.39 -0.65 -9.34
CA MET A 34 -10.67 -0.48 -8.64
C MET A 34 -11.34 0.82 -9.03
N ILE A 35 -10.61 1.94 -9.04
CA ILE A 35 -11.15 3.26 -9.37
C ILE A 35 -11.64 3.29 -10.81
N THR A 36 -10.82 2.83 -11.76
CA THR A 36 -11.16 2.83 -13.19
C THR A 36 -12.33 1.89 -13.51
N GLU A 37 -12.33 0.66 -12.97
CA GLU A 37 -13.39 -0.34 -13.24
C GLU A 37 -14.72 -0.03 -12.53
N LYS A 38 -14.73 0.88 -11.55
CA LYS A 38 -15.89 1.19 -10.70
C LYS A 38 -16.30 2.66 -10.72
N GLU A 39 -15.78 3.44 -11.66
CA GLU A 39 -16.03 4.89 -11.76
C GLU A 39 -17.54 5.20 -11.79
N THR A 40 -18.32 4.44 -12.57
CA THR A 40 -19.77 4.66 -12.68
C THR A 40 -20.50 4.42 -11.35
N GLU A 41 -20.17 3.34 -10.65
CA GLU A 41 -20.73 3.04 -9.33
C GLU A 41 -20.30 4.08 -8.29
N ILE A 42 -19.06 4.57 -8.36
CA ILE A 42 -18.55 5.65 -7.49
C ILE A 42 -19.34 6.93 -7.73
N CYS A 43 -19.49 7.36 -8.98
CA CYS A 43 -20.32 8.51 -9.36
C CYS A 43 -21.75 8.39 -8.84
N THR A 44 -22.35 7.20 -8.96
CA THR A 44 -23.70 6.93 -8.48
C THR A 44 -23.80 7.08 -6.96
N SER A 45 -22.82 6.54 -6.20
CA SER A 45 -22.79 6.67 -4.74
C SER A 45 -22.68 8.13 -4.28
N LEU A 46 -21.83 8.93 -4.93
CA LEU A 46 -21.64 10.34 -4.63
C LEU A 46 -22.86 11.20 -5.00
N LYS A 47 -23.57 10.83 -6.06
CA LYS A 47 -24.86 11.44 -6.40
C LYS A 47 -25.88 11.22 -5.30
N GLN A 48 -25.89 10.04 -4.68
CA GLN A 48 -26.84 9.71 -3.61
C GLN A 48 -26.46 10.39 -2.29
N ASP A 49 -25.17 10.43 -1.93
CA ASP A 49 -24.72 11.01 -0.66
C ASP A 49 -24.79 12.54 -0.64
N ILE A 50 -24.32 13.20 -1.71
CA ILE A 50 -24.09 14.66 -1.71
C ILE A 50 -24.57 15.34 -3.01
N ASN A 51 -25.41 14.66 -3.79
CA ASN A 51 -25.97 15.17 -5.05
C ASN A 51 -24.92 15.61 -6.09
N ARG A 52 -23.67 15.12 -5.99
CA ARG A 52 -22.58 15.50 -6.88
C ARG A 52 -22.86 15.07 -8.31
N SER A 53 -22.60 15.95 -9.27
CA SER A 53 -22.75 15.63 -10.69
C SER A 53 -21.74 14.56 -11.11
N GLN A 54 -22.13 13.67 -12.02
CA GLN A 54 -21.21 12.70 -12.63
C GLN A 54 -20.02 13.38 -13.33
N TYR A 55 -20.18 14.63 -13.78
CA TYR A 55 -19.12 15.42 -14.40
C TYR A 55 -18.15 16.03 -13.37
N ASP A 56 -18.63 16.31 -12.17
CA ASP A 56 -17.82 16.90 -11.09
C ASP A 56 -17.04 15.83 -10.31
N THR A 57 -17.56 14.60 -10.26
CA THR A 57 -16.95 13.50 -9.50
C THR A 57 -15.51 13.21 -9.92
N PRO A 58 -15.18 13.00 -11.22
CA PRO A 58 -13.80 12.77 -11.62
C PRO A 58 -12.87 13.92 -11.20
N LEU A 59 -13.29 15.17 -11.47
CA LEU A 59 -12.50 16.36 -11.19
C LEU A 59 -12.23 16.57 -9.70
N LEU A 60 -13.25 16.37 -8.87
CA LEU A 60 -13.20 16.73 -7.45
C LEU A 60 -12.82 15.57 -6.53
N GLU A 61 -12.89 14.32 -6.99
CA GLU A 61 -12.58 13.13 -6.16
C GLU A 61 -11.52 12.24 -6.80
N LEU A 62 -11.68 11.86 -8.06
CA LEU A 62 -10.94 10.71 -8.61
C LEU A 62 -9.56 11.08 -9.15
N ILE A 63 -9.44 12.17 -9.91
CA ILE A 63 -8.17 12.60 -10.50
C ILE A 63 -7.09 12.77 -9.42
N GLY A 64 -7.47 13.33 -8.26
CA GLY A 64 -6.55 13.50 -7.13
C GLY A 64 -6.04 12.16 -6.56
N ILE A 65 -6.87 11.12 -6.55
CA ILE A 65 -6.48 9.79 -6.07
C ILE A 65 -5.60 9.09 -7.12
N GLU A 66 -5.98 9.16 -8.40
CA GLU A 66 -5.23 8.55 -9.51
C GLU A 66 -3.83 9.14 -9.65
N ASN A 67 -3.70 10.46 -9.50
CA ASN A 67 -2.41 11.14 -9.48
C ASN A 67 -1.56 10.70 -8.28
N GLU A 68 -2.14 10.58 -7.09
CA GLU A 68 -1.43 10.12 -5.89
C GLU A 68 -0.94 8.68 -6.06
N ILE A 69 -1.75 7.79 -6.64
CA ILE A 69 -1.36 6.41 -6.95
C ILE A 69 -0.20 6.39 -7.95
N SER A 70 -0.32 7.18 -9.02
CA SER A 70 0.69 7.24 -10.08
C SER A 70 2.03 7.75 -9.55
N LEU A 71 1.99 8.81 -8.74
CA LEU A 71 3.17 9.35 -8.06
C LEU A 71 3.79 8.31 -7.12
N ALA A 72 2.96 7.65 -6.31
CA ALA A 72 3.43 6.62 -5.38
C ALA A 72 4.11 5.47 -6.13
N ILE A 73 3.53 4.97 -7.22
CA ILE A 73 4.13 3.93 -8.06
C ILE A 73 5.48 4.38 -8.62
N GLU A 74 5.55 5.60 -9.19
CA GLU A 74 6.76 6.13 -9.80
C GLU A 74 7.90 6.31 -8.78
N LYS A 75 7.58 6.81 -7.59
CA LYS A 75 8.57 7.19 -6.58
C LYS A 75 8.86 6.13 -5.53
N LEU A 76 8.09 5.04 -5.46
CA LEU A 76 8.14 4.07 -4.36
C LEU A 76 9.57 3.60 -4.05
N THR A 77 10.30 3.14 -5.08
CA THR A 77 11.66 2.61 -4.93
C THR A 77 12.62 3.66 -4.39
N GLN A 78 12.51 4.89 -4.89
CA GLN A 78 13.31 6.01 -4.40
C GLN A 78 12.95 6.37 -2.95
N TRP A 79 11.67 6.38 -2.61
CA TRP A 79 11.21 6.70 -1.26
C TRP A 79 11.61 5.66 -0.23
N ALA A 80 11.66 4.38 -0.61
CA ALA A 80 12.01 3.28 0.29
C ALA A 80 13.54 3.07 0.45
N ALA A 81 14.36 3.65 -0.43
CA ALA A 81 15.80 3.48 -0.39
C ALA A 81 16.45 4.15 0.84
N PRO A 82 17.54 3.57 1.40
CA PRO A 82 18.34 4.23 2.42
C PRO A 82 18.88 5.57 1.92
N ARG A 83 18.82 6.60 2.77
CA ARG A 83 19.33 7.95 2.46
C ARG A 83 20.59 8.20 3.27
N GLN A 84 21.74 8.27 2.59
CA GLN A 84 23.01 8.59 3.25
C GLN A 84 22.95 10.00 3.86
N VAL A 85 23.57 10.16 5.03
CA VAL A 85 23.66 11.45 5.73
C VAL A 85 25.10 11.86 5.96
N ASP A 86 25.32 13.16 6.19
CA ASP A 86 26.65 13.70 6.39
C ASP A 86 27.32 13.09 7.62
N ARG A 87 28.62 12.78 7.47
CA ARG A 87 29.46 12.20 8.50
C ARG A 87 30.33 13.29 9.12
N ASN A 88 30.68 13.12 10.40
CA ASN A 88 31.69 13.95 11.04
C ASN A 88 32.98 13.15 11.24
N ILE A 89 34.03 13.79 11.78
CA ILE A 89 35.35 13.17 11.94
C ILE A 89 35.33 11.94 12.86
N LEU A 90 34.39 11.87 13.80
CA LEU A 90 34.23 10.74 14.71
C LEU A 90 33.56 9.55 14.03
N THR A 91 32.74 9.79 13.00
CA THR A 91 31.95 8.76 12.29
C THR A 91 32.42 8.55 10.85
N VAL A 92 33.65 8.97 10.52
CA VAL A 92 34.15 8.96 9.13
C VAL A 92 34.29 7.54 8.56
N SER A 93 34.58 6.57 9.43
CA SER A 93 34.70 5.15 9.08
C SER A 93 33.38 4.38 9.15
N ASP A 94 32.30 5.03 9.60
CA ASP A 94 30.99 4.39 9.76
C ASP A 94 30.13 4.52 8.50
N GLU A 95 29.18 3.60 8.34
CA GLU A 95 28.08 3.75 7.39
C GLU A 95 26.89 4.41 8.10
N VAL A 96 26.49 5.60 7.64
CA VAL A 96 25.45 6.39 8.30
C VAL A 96 24.35 6.74 7.29
N TYR A 97 23.14 6.27 7.55
CA TYR A 97 21.98 6.48 6.68
C TYR A 97 20.68 6.52 7.48
N VAL A 98 19.64 7.05 6.84
CA VAL A 98 18.25 6.99 7.31
C VAL A 98 17.49 5.98 6.47
N GLN A 99 16.94 4.95 7.11
CA GLN A 99 16.12 3.92 6.49
C GLN A 99 14.63 4.11 6.84
N PRO A 100 13.75 4.34 5.85
CA PRO A 100 12.32 4.33 6.08
C PRO A 100 11.80 2.92 6.36
N GLU A 101 11.01 2.77 7.42
CA GLU A 101 10.35 1.52 7.78
C GLU A 101 8.85 1.77 8.08
N PRO A 102 7.97 0.78 7.79
CA PRO A 102 6.55 0.91 8.12
C PRO A 102 6.33 0.95 9.64
N LEU A 103 5.34 1.72 10.07
CA LEU A 103 4.95 1.86 11.48
C LEU A 103 4.15 0.65 11.99
N GLY A 104 3.36 0.02 11.13
CA GLY A 104 2.54 -1.14 11.48
C GLY A 104 1.15 -1.09 10.91
N VAL A 105 0.15 -0.90 11.77
CA VAL A 105 -1.26 -0.79 11.40
C VAL A 105 -1.70 0.66 11.51
N VAL A 106 -2.11 1.25 10.39
CA VAL A 106 -2.62 2.61 10.31
C VAL A 106 -4.15 2.61 10.33
N LEU A 107 -4.76 3.49 11.10
CA LEU A 107 -6.20 3.75 11.06
C LEU A 107 -6.46 5.01 10.23
N ILE A 108 -7.31 4.88 9.22
CA ILE A 108 -7.75 5.99 8.36
C ILE A 108 -9.21 6.26 8.65
N ILE A 109 -9.52 7.47 9.10
CA ILE A 109 -10.88 7.92 9.39
C ILE A 109 -11.27 8.91 8.30
N GLY A 110 -12.17 8.49 7.39
CA GLY A 110 -12.64 9.33 6.29
C GLY A 110 -13.70 10.34 6.74
N ALA A 111 -13.75 11.49 6.06
CA ALA A 111 -14.82 12.48 6.21
C ALA A 111 -15.88 12.32 5.10
N TRP A 112 -16.97 13.09 5.18
CA TRP A 112 -18.16 12.92 4.33
C TRP A 112 -18.25 13.85 3.11
N ASN A 113 -17.45 14.92 3.08
CA ASN A 113 -17.52 15.93 2.03
C ASN A 113 -16.76 15.55 0.75
N TYR A 114 -15.77 14.66 0.87
CA TYR A 114 -15.05 14.02 -0.23
C TYR A 114 -14.77 12.55 0.10
N PRO A 115 -15.82 11.72 0.28
CA PRO A 115 -15.71 10.43 0.97
C PRO A 115 -14.76 9.45 0.29
N TRP A 116 -14.42 9.65 -0.97
CA TRP A 116 -13.41 8.85 -1.68
C TRP A 116 -12.02 9.43 -1.52
N ALA A 117 -11.81 10.71 -1.83
CA ALA A 117 -10.48 11.33 -1.81
C ALA A 117 -9.86 11.33 -0.40
N VAL A 118 -10.57 11.82 0.61
CA VAL A 118 -10.02 11.90 1.98
C VAL A 118 -9.89 10.53 2.66
N THR A 119 -10.43 9.48 2.06
CA THR A 119 -10.28 8.10 2.53
C THR A 119 -9.16 7.38 1.79
N LEU A 120 -9.11 7.49 0.45
CA LEU A 120 -8.19 6.73 -0.39
C LEU A 120 -6.82 7.39 -0.55
N GLN A 121 -6.71 8.71 -0.56
CA GLN A 121 -5.39 9.37 -0.64
C GLN A 121 -4.50 9.00 0.57
N PRO A 122 -4.98 9.03 1.83
CA PRO A 122 -4.20 8.51 2.96
C PRO A 122 -3.90 7.02 2.86
N LEU A 123 -4.80 6.23 2.26
CA LEU A 123 -4.61 4.79 2.06
C LEU A 123 -3.47 4.51 1.09
N VAL A 124 -3.34 5.29 0.01
CA VAL A 124 -2.22 5.22 -0.94
C VAL A 124 -0.90 5.39 -0.20
N GLY A 125 -0.77 6.43 0.62
CA GLY A 125 0.43 6.65 1.44
C GLY A 125 0.71 5.51 2.42
N ALA A 126 -0.32 4.99 3.09
CA ALA A 126 -0.17 3.87 4.03
C ALA A 126 0.34 2.59 3.33
N ILE A 127 -0.20 2.27 2.15
CA ILE A 127 0.23 1.14 1.31
C ILE A 127 1.66 1.34 0.83
N ALA A 128 1.98 2.52 0.28
CA ALA A 128 3.32 2.83 -0.23
C ALA A 128 4.39 2.73 0.87
N ALA A 129 4.07 3.17 2.10
CA ALA A 129 4.95 3.05 3.25
C ALA A 129 5.09 1.60 3.77
N GLY A 130 4.26 0.65 3.33
CA GLY A 130 4.33 -0.76 3.71
C GLY A 130 3.53 -1.11 4.97
N ASN A 131 2.57 -0.27 5.36
CA ASN A 131 1.70 -0.52 6.50
C ASN A 131 0.52 -1.41 6.11
N ALA A 132 -0.05 -2.12 7.09
CA ALA A 132 -1.44 -2.55 6.99
C ALA A 132 -2.35 -1.36 7.36
N ALA A 133 -3.57 -1.35 6.83
CA ALA A 133 -4.51 -0.27 7.08
C ALA A 133 -5.90 -0.78 7.49
N VAL A 134 -6.53 -0.06 8.41
CA VAL A 134 -7.96 -0.18 8.72
C VAL A 134 -8.62 1.12 8.29
N VAL A 135 -9.64 1.00 7.45
CA VAL A 135 -10.37 2.15 6.92
C VAL A 135 -11.72 2.25 7.62
N LYS A 136 -12.01 3.41 8.20
CA LYS A 136 -13.33 3.77 8.76
C LYS A 136 -13.89 4.95 7.96
N PRO A 137 -14.68 4.70 6.89
CA PRO A 137 -15.36 5.76 6.17
C PRO A 137 -16.39 6.47 7.06
N SER A 138 -16.80 7.67 6.67
CA SER A 138 -17.85 8.41 7.36
C SER A 138 -19.22 7.75 7.17
N GLU A 139 -19.97 7.64 8.25
CA GLU A 139 -21.37 7.20 8.24
C GLU A 139 -22.33 8.20 7.56
N LEU A 140 -21.94 9.47 7.44
CA LEU A 140 -22.75 10.50 6.78
C LEU A 140 -22.75 10.39 5.24
N SER A 141 -21.81 9.62 4.67
CA SER A 141 -21.78 9.26 3.25
C SER A 141 -22.05 7.76 3.11
N GLU A 142 -23.28 7.37 3.43
CA GLU A 142 -23.70 5.98 3.56
C GLU A 142 -23.42 5.16 2.29
N TYR A 143 -23.79 5.68 1.12
CA TYR A 143 -23.68 4.94 -0.13
C TYR A 143 -22.21 4.74 -0.53
N SER A 144 -21.38 5.78 -0.37
CA SER A 144 -19.93 5.70 -0.60
C SER A 144 -19.26 4.76 0.41
N SER A 145 -19.65 4.81 1.68
CA SER A 145 -19.11 3.95 2.74
C SER A 145 -19.41 2.47 2.50
N LEU A 146 -20.66 2.16 2.11
CA LEU A 146 -21.06 0.80 1.75
C LEU A 146 -20.32 0.29 0.52
N LEU A 147 -20.16 1.14 -0.50
CA LEU A 147 -19.44 0.77 -1.71
C LEU A 147 -17.95 0.54 -1.44
N LEU A 148 -17.28 1.42 -0.69
CA LEU A 148 -15.90 1.23 -0.23
C LEU A 148 -15.72 -0.10 0.51
N ARG A 149 -16.62 -0.40 1.46
CA ARG A 149 -16.61 -1.66 2.22
C ARG A 149 -16.75 -2.89 1.32
N ALA A 150 -17.54 -2.78 0.25
CA ALA A 150 -17.75 -3.87 -0.70
C ALA A 150 -16.58 -4.05 -1.69
N LEU A 151 -15.94 -2.95 -2.12
CA LEU A 151 -14.90 -2.97 -3.14
C LEU A 151 -13.51 -3.26 -2.60
N LEU A 152 -13.10 -2.66 -1.47
CA LEU A 152 -11.73 -2.80 -0.97
C LEU A 152 -11.29 -4.28 -0.83
N PRO A 153 -12.08 -5.20 -0.24
CA PRO A 153 -11.69 -6.61 -0.13
C PRO A 153 -11.70 -7.38 -1.46
N ARG A 154 -12.33 -6.85 -2.51
CA ARG A 154 -12.37 -7.50 -3.85
C ARG A 154 -11.12 -7.18 -4.67
N TYR A 155 -10.49 -6.04 -4.41
CA TYR A 155 -9.32 -5.57 -5.14
C TYR A 155 -8.03 -5.73 -4.33
N LEU A 156 -8.05 -5.43 -3.03
CA LEU A 156 -6.88 -5.45 -2.17
C LEU A 156 -6.72 -6.78 -1.42
N ASP A 157 -5.44 -7.12 -1.19
CA ASP A 157 -4.93 -8.32 -0.52
C ASP A 157 -5.58 -9.65 -0.94
N LYS A 158 -5.56 -9.92 -2.26
CA LYS A 158 -5.69 -11.29 -2.77
C LYS A 158 -4.40 -12.06 -2.46
N PRO A 159 -4.46 -13.32 -2.01
CA PRO A 159 -3.27 -14.10 -1.74
C PRO A 159 -2.50 -14.31 -3.05
N THR A 160 -1.37 -13.64 -3.21
CA THR A 160 -0.29 -14.16 -4.05
C THR A 160 0.21 -15.45 -3.39
N PRO A 161 0.32 -16.57 -4.13
CA PRO A 161 1.01 -17.75 -3.62
C PRO A 161 2.40 -17.31 -3.15
N PRO A 162 2.92 -17.82 -2.02
CA PRO A 162 4.32 -17.59 -1.69
C PRO A 162 5.16 -18.07 -2.88
N GLU A 163 6.03 -17.21 -3.40
CA GLU A 163 7.05 -17.67 -4.34
C GLU A 163 7.79 -18.84 -3.69
N PRO A 164 8.01 -19.96 -4.41
CA PRO A 164 8.82 -21.03 -3.88
C PRO A 164 10.19 -20.43 -3.53
N MET A 165 10.59 -20.57 -2.26
CA MET A 165 11.92 -20.19 -1.77
C MET A 165 12.94 -20.62 -2.83
N ALA A 166 13.66 -19.65 -3.38
CA ALA A 166 14.77 -19.92 -4.29
C ALA A 166 15.66 -20.97 -3.60
N THR A 167 15.76 -22.14 -4.21
CA THR A 167 16.63 -23.20 -3.75
C THR A 167 18.06 -22.66 -3.68
N PRO A 168 18.82 -22.96 -2.61
CA PRO A 168 20.21 -22.51 -2.53
C PRO A 168 20.97 -23.07 -3.73
N ILE A 169 21.61 -22.19 -4.51
CA ILE A 169 22.56 -22.58 -5.53
C ILE A 169 23.63 -23.44 -4.84
N PRO A 170 23.85 -24.70 -5.26
CA PRO A 170 24.86 -25.54 -4.63
C PRO A 170 26.23 -24.90 -4.83
N THR A 171 26.84 -24.51 -3.72
CA THR A 171 28.22 -24.05 -3.65
C THR A 171 29.11 -25.21 -4.11
N GLN A 172 29.77 -25.08 -5.26
CA GLN A 172 30.81 -26.03 -5.63
C GLN A 172 31.97 -25.86 -4.64
N SER A 173 32.01 -26.71 -3.61
CA SER A 173 33.18 -26.85 -2.73
C SER A 173 34.29 -27.51 -3.53
N GLY A 174 35.39 -26.78 -3.72
CA GLY A 174 36.62 -27.32 -4.27
C GLY A 174 37.12 -28.50 -3.44
N SER A 175 37.37 -29.62 -4.11
CA SER A 175 38.18 -30.70 -3.57
C SER A 175 39.62 -30.50 -4.05
N GLN A 176 40.45 -29.97 -3.17
CA GLN A 176 41.86 -30.34 -3.13
C GLN A 176 41.95 -31.61 -2.26
N ASN A 177 42.46 -32.72 -2.79
CA ASN A 177 43.82 -33.19 -2.45
C ASN A 177 44.12 -34.64 -2.88
N THR A 178 45.35 -34.81 -3.35
CA THR A 178 46.27 -35.96 -3.16
C THR A 178 45.89 -37.34 -3.71
N LYS A 179 46.75 -37.87 -4.59
CA LYS A 179 47.65 -38.99 -4.27
C LYS A 179 48.63 -39.29 -5.41
N THR A 180 49.90 -39.34 -5.01
CA THR A 180 51.01 -40.17 -5.52
C THR A 180 50.61 -41.45 -6.27
N ASN A 181 51.12 -41.62 -7.48
CA ASN A 181 52.17 -42.61 -7.84
C ASN A 181 52.70 -42.34 -9.25
#